data_AF-A0A8S1PFZ8-F1
#
_entry.id   AF-A0A8S1PFZ8-F1
#
_cell.length_a   1.000
_cell.length_b   1.000
_cell.length_c   1.000
_cell.angle_alpha   90.00
_cell.angle_beta   90.00
_cell.angle_gamma   90.00
#
_symmetry.space_group_name_H-M   'P 1'
#
loop_
_entity.id
_entity.type
_entity.pdbx_description
1 polymer ?
#
loop_
_entity_poly.entity_id
_entity_poly.type
_entity_poly.pdbx_seq_one_letter_code
_entity_poly.pdbx_strand_id
1 'polypeptide(L)'
;MLFYIIKLDLPFEDDNIAILLDNIITAQYFPFPKYFSTELKDLLSKLLTTHLNKRITIDNIIQHSWFQTGISTEEQQWFLQDDFPIQPQQFSHHLLT
;
A
#
# COMPACT_ATOMS: atom_id res chain seq x y z
N MET A 1 -1.68 -6.18 -3.49
CA MET A 1 -0.30 -6.65 -3.21
C MET A 1 0.20 -6.22 -1.82
N LEU A 2 0.21 -4.92 -1.47
CA LEU A 2 0.74 -4.44 -0.17
C LEU A 2 0.25 -5.21 1.06
N PHE A 3 -1.07 -5.38 1.20
CA PHE A 3 -1.67 -6.09 2.34
C PHE A 3 -1.15 -7.53 2.48
N TYR A 4 -1.07 -8.26 1.36
CA TYR A 4 -0.52 -9.61 1.31
C TYR A 4 0.96 -9.65 1.70
N ILE A 5 1.76 -8.68 1.26
CA ILE A 5 3.20 -8.64 1.62
C ILE A 5 3.38 -8.47 3.13
N ILE A 6 2.52 -7.68 3.77
CA ILE A 6 2.65 -7.38 5.20
C ILE A 6 2.01 -8.46 6.08
N LYS A 7 0.83 -8.95 5.70
CA LYS A 7 0.03 -9.91 6.49
C LYS A 7 0.27 -11.37 6.09
N LEU A 8 0.83 -11.62 4.90
CA LEU A 8 0.88 -12.93 4.23
C LEU A 8 -0.51 -13.53 3.97
N ASP A 9 -1.52 -12.67 3.78
CA ASP A 9 -2.92 -13.06 3.64
C ASP A 9 -3.70 -12.01 2.82
N LEU A 10 -4.86 -12.38 2.28
CA LEU A 10 -5.68 -11.53 1.43
C LEU A 10 -6.58 -10.59 2.26
N PRO A 11 -6.87 -9.38 1.75
CA PRO A 11 -7.82 -8.48 2.42
C PRO A 11 -9.26 -8.97 2.33
N PHE A 12 -9.59 -9.77 1.31
CA PHE A 12 -10.89 -10.42 1.11
C PHE A 12 -10.66 -11.81 0.52
N GLU A 13 -11.22 -12.83 1.15
CA GLU A 13 -11.17 -14.22 0.69
C GLU A 13 -12.40 -14.95 1.24
N ASP A 14 -13.08 -15.70 0.39
CA ASP A 14 -14.19 -16.58 0.77
C ASP A 14 -14.40 -17.63 -0.32
N ASP A 15 -14.76 -18.86 0.05
CA ASP A 15 -15.09 -19.94 -0.90
C ASP A 15 -16.38 -19.63 -1.68
N ASN A 16 -17.28 -18.85 -1.08
CA ASN A 16 -18.52 -18.41 -1.69
C ASN A 16 -18.34 -17.04 -2.35
N ILE A 17 -18.45 -17.02 -3.68
CA ILE A 17 -18.32 -15.82 -4.50
C ILE A 17 -19.29 -14.70 -4.06
N ALA A 18 -20.51 -15.03 -3.65
CA ALA A 18 -21.47 -14.02 -3.23
C ALA A 18 -21.01 -13.29 -1.95
N ILE A 19 -20.43 -14.03 -1.00
CA ILE A 19 -19.88 -13.47 0.24
C ILE A 19 -18.61 -12.68 -0.07
N LEU A 20 -17.72 -13.22 -0.91
CA LEU A 20 -16.53 -12.50 -1.37
C LEU A 20 -16.87 -11.14 -2.00
N LEU A 21 -17.85 -11.11 -2.90
CA LEU A 21 -18.28 -9.87 -3.56
C LEU A 21 -18.90 -8.89 -2.57
N ASP A 22 -19.71 -9.37 -1.62
CA ASP A 22 -20.27 -8.52 -0.57
C ASP A 22 -19.15 -7.92 0.29
N ASN A 23 -18.16 -8.71 0.69
CA ASN A 23 -17.00 -8.25 1.46
C ASN A 23 -16.20 -7.17 0.69
N ILE A 24 -16.02 -7.34 -0.62
CA ILE A 24 -15.35 -6.36 -1.48
C ILE A 24 -16.16 -5.07 -1.55
N ILE A 25 -17.47 -5.15 -1.76
CA ILE A 25 -18.35 -3.97 -1.94
C ILE A 25 -18.55 -3.21 -0.63
N THR A 26 -18.63 -3.93 0.49
CA THR A 26 -18.79 -3.35 1.83
C THR A 26 -17.46 -2.99 2.49
N ALA A 27 -16.33 -3.32 1.85
CA ALA A 27 -14.99 -3.12 2.39
C ALA A 27 -14.80 -3.82 3.76
N GLN A 28 -15.30 -5.05 3.89
CA GLN A 28 -15.16 -5.86 5.10
C GLN A 28 -13.78 -6.51 5.20
N TYR A 29 -12.76 -5.70 5.52
CA TYR A 29 -11.37 -6.13 5.76
C TYR A 29 -10.90 -5.90 7.22
N PHE A 30 -11.80 -5.41 8.09
CA PHE A 30 -11.53 -5.18 9.50
C PHE A 30 -11.82 -6.43 10.36
N PRO A 31 -11.19 -6.56 11.54
CA PRO A 31 -10.23 -5.63 12.14
C PRO A 31 -8.78 -5.84 11.65
N PHE A 32 -8.01 -4.75 11.55
CA PHE A 32 -6.57 -4.85 11.32
C PHE A 32 -5.85 -5.49 12.52
N PRO A 33 -4.75 -6.24 12.28
CA PRO A 33 -3.94 -6.79 13.36
C PRO A 33 -3.40 -5.71 14.31
N LYS A 34 -3.23 -6.07 15.59
CA LYS A 34 -2.77 -5.13 16.63
C LYS A 34 -1.37 -4.58 16.38
N TYR A 35 -0.50 -5.38 15.74
CA TYR A 35 0.88 -5.04 15.44
C TYR A 35 1.04 -4.10 14.24
N PHE A 36 -0.02 -3.80 13.49
CA PHE A 36 0.05 -2.76 12.45
C PHE A 36 0.18 -1.38 13.10
N SER A 37 1.09 -0.56 12.60
CA SER A 37 1.20 0.85 13.01
C SER A 37 -0.06 1.62 12.64
N THR A 38 -0.29 2.75 13.30
CA THR A 38 -1.45 3.60 13.03
C THR A 38 -1.42 4.14 11.60
N GLU A 39 -0.23 4.52 11.13
CA GLU A 39 0.01 5.05 9.79
C GLU A 39 -0.24 3.99 8.72
N LEU A 40 0.11 2.73 9.00
CA LEU A 40 -0.16 1.62 8.09
C LEU A 40 -1.66 1.36 7.97
N LYS A 41 -2.38 1.33 9.10
CA LYS A 41 -3.83 1.13 9.11
C LYS A 41 -4.54 2.24 8.34
N ASP A 42 -4.08 3.48 8.50
CA ASP A 42 -4.60 4.64 7.79
C ASP A 42 -4.39 4.50 6.28
N LEU A 43 -3.16 4.20 5.84
CA LEU A 43 -2.84 3.97 4.42
C LEU A 43 -3.68 2.84 3.81
N LEU A 44 -3.74 1.69 4.48
CA LEU A 44 -4.51 0.52 4.00
C LEU A 44 -6.01 0.83 3.90
N SER A 45 -6.57 1.61 4.83
CA SER A 45 -7.99 1.97 4.78
C SER A 45 -8.34 2.84 3.56
N LYS A 46 -7.44 3.78 3.21
CA LYS A 46 -7.58 4.65 2.03
C LYS A 46 -7.32 3.89 0.72
N LEU A 47 -6.44 2.89 0.75
CA LEU A 47 -6.12 2.05 -0.40
C LEU A 47 -7.22 1.02 -0.70
N LEU A 48 -7.79 0.41 0.34
CA LEU A 48 -8.90 -0.56 0.26
C LEU A 48 -10.29 0.11 0.20
N THR A 49 -10.34 1.38 -0.22
CA THR A 49 -11.60 2.10 -0.40
C THR A 49 -12.34 1.63 -1.65
N THR A 50 -13.64 1.35 -1.49
CA THR A 50 -14.54 0.82 -2.52
C THR A 50 -14.81 1.83 -3.63
N HIS A 51 -15.13 3.07 -3.25
CA HIS A 51 -15.37 4.15 -4.19
C HIS A 51 -14.08 4.64 -4.82
N LEU A 52 -13.93 4.46 -6.14
CA LEU A 52 -12.74 4.85 -6.90
C LEU A 52 -12.35 6.32 -6.68
N ASN A 53 -13.32 7.24 -6.69
CA ASN A 53 -13.07 8.68 -6.52
C ASN A 53 -12.60 9.06 -5.11
N LYS A 54 -12.77 8.17 -4.13
CA LYS A 54 -12.31 8.37 -2.74
C LYS A 54 -11.04 7.58 -2.44
N ARG A 55 -10.63 6.68 -3.35
CA ARG A 55 -9.41 5.89 -3.20
C ARG A 55 -8.20 6.81 -3.30
N ILE A 56 -7.23 6.60 -2.43
CA ILE A 56 -5.98 7.35 -2.46
C ILE A 56 -5.27 7.18 -3.82
N THR A 57 -4.80 8.29 -4.38
CA THR A 57 -4.01 8.32 -5.62
C THR A 57 -2.56 7.91 -5.33
N ILE A 58 -1.81 7.55 -6.37
CA ILE A 58 -0.39 7.24 -6.23
C ILE A 58 0.39 8.42 -5.66
N ASP A 59 0.14 9.64 -6.15
CA ASP A 59 0.79 10.86 -5.62
C ASP A 59 0.56 11.03 -4.11
N ASN A 60 -0.68 10.78 -3.67
CA ASN A 60 -1.03 10.88 -2.26
C ASN A 60 -0.46 9.72 -1.43
N ILE A 61 -0.22 8.54 -2.03
CA ILE A 61 0.48 7.42 -1.37
C ILE A 61 1.94 7.80 -1.12
N ILE A 62 2.62 8.37 -2.12
CA ILE A 62 4.03 8.77 -2.00
C ILE A 62 4.20 9.87 -0.95
N GLN A 63 3.21 10.76 -0.83
CA GLN A 63 3.16 11.80 0.19
C GLN A 63 2.69 11.30 1.58
N HIS A 64 2.25 10.06 1.69
CA HIS A 64 1.72 9.52 2.93
C HIS A 64 2.83 9.30 3.96
N SER A 65 2.57 9.63 5.23
CA SER A 65 3.56 9.48 6.32
C SER A 65 4.13 8.06 6.41
N TRP A 66 3.29 7.04 6.25
CA TRP A 66 3.73 5.64 6.21
C TRP A 66 4.77 5.36 5.12
N PHE A 67 4.61 5.97 3.93
CA PHE A 67 5.55 5.78 2.82
C PHE A 67 6.84 6.57 3.06
N GLN A 68 6.75 7.78 3.59
CA GLN A 68 7.92 8.63 3.85
C GLN A 68 8.78 8.16 5.03
N THR A 69 8.25 7.30 5.90
CA THR A 69 8.97 6.83 7.09
C THR A 69 10.04 5.81 6.69
N GLY A 70 11.31 6.17 6.89
CA GLY A 70 12.45 5.28 6.64
C GLY A 70 12.99 5.29 5.20
N ILE A 71 12.51 6.22 4.38
CA ILE A 71 13.02 6.46 3.02
C ILE A 71 13.72 7.82 2.99
N SER A 72 14.95 7.87 2.46
CA SER A 72 15.69 9.11 2.28
C SER A 72 15.01 10.04 1.26
N THR A 73 15.28 11.34 1.35
CA THR A 73 14.75 12.31 0.37
C THR A 73 15.16 11.98 -1.07
N GLU A 74 16.35 11.40 -1.26
CA GLU A 74 16.87 11.00 -2.58
C GLU A 74 16.04 9.85 -3.18
N GLU A 75 15.73 8.84 -2.37
CA GLU A 75 14.89 7.71 -2.80
C GLU A 75 13.45 8.16 -3.07
N GLN A 76 12.91 9.12 -2.31
CA GLN A 76 11.59 9.68 -2.59
C GLN A 76 11.56 10.39 -3.95
N GLN A 77 12.60 11.15 -4.29
CA GLN A 77 12.73 11.80 -5.59
C GLN A 77 12.88 10.80 -6.72
N TRP A 78 13.51 9.65 -6.48
CA TRP A 78 13.62 8.57 -7.45
C TRP A 78 12.25 7.99 -7.85
N PHE A 79 11.35 7.77 -6.89
CA PHE A 79 10.00 7.24 -7.18
C PHE A 79 9.09 8.21 -7.94
N LEU A 80 9.43 9.51 -7.93
CA LEU A 80 8.67 10.57 -8.59
C LEU A 80 9.14 10.85 -10.02
N GLN A 81 10.17 10.15 -10.50
CA GLN A 81 10.64 10.27 -11.88
C GLN A 81 9.65 9.54 -12.81
N ASP A 82 9.10 10.24 -13.81
CA ASP A 82 8.16 9.70 -14.80
C ASP A 82 8.73 8.53 -15.62
N ASP A 83 10.06 8.45 -15.71
CA ASP A 83 10.77 7.33 -16.33
C ASP A 83 11.10 6.28 -15.28
N PHE A 84 10.30 5.21 -15.18
CA PHE A 84 10.71 4.01 -14.46
C PHE A 84 12.00 3.49 -15.11
N PRO A 85 13.18 3.57 -14.48
CA PRO A 85 14.41 3.18 -15.13
C PRO A 85 14.35 1.68 -15.38
N ILE A 86 14.60 1.27 -16.62
CA ILE A 86 14.62 -0.12 -17.09
C ILE A 86 15.63 -1.00 -16.32
N GLN A 87 16.40 -0.44 -15.37
CA GLN A 87 17.45 -1.12 -14.63
C GLN A 87 17.29 -0.99 -13.10
N PRO A 88 16.76 -2.03 -12.44
CA PRO A 88 16.65 -2.12 -10.97
C PRO A 88 17.98 -2.13 -10.21
N GLN A 89 19.12 -2.24 -10.91
CA GLN A 89 20.44 -2.46 -10.31
C GLN A 89 21.04 -1.22 -9.63
N GLN A 90 20.48 -0.02 -9.84
CA GLN A 90 20.97 1.20 -9.19
C GLN A 90 20.46 1.35 -7.74
N PHE A 91 19.44 0.59 -7.33
CA PHE A 91 18.88 0.66 -5.98
C PHE A 91 19.87 0.25 -4.87
N SER A 92 20.73 -0.73 -5.16
CA SER A 92 21.60 -1.35 -4.14
C SER A 92 22.76 -0.48 -3.66
N HIS A 93 23.13 0.56 -4.42
CA HIS A 93 24.29 1.40 -4.07
C HIS A 93 23.95 2.54 -3.10
N HIS A 94 22.68 2.93 -2.97
CA HIS A 94 22.26 4.02 -2.08
C HIS A 94 21.88 3.58 -0.67
N LEU A 95 21.68 2.27 -0.43
CA LEU A 95 21.29 1.70 0.87
C LEU A 95 22.47 1.33 1.78
N LEU A 96 23.72 1.62 1.38
CA LEU A 96 24.94 1.20 2.08
C LEU A 96 25.87 2.36 2.49
N THR A 97 25.39 3.61 2.51
CA THR A 97 26.15 4.77 2.99
C THR A 97 25.38 5.55 4.03
#